data_AF-A0A351VMZ2-F1
#
_entry.id   AF-A0A351VMZ2-F1
#
_cell.length_a   1.000
_cell.length_b   1.000
_cell.length_c   1.000
_cell.angle_alpha   90.00
_cell.angle_beta   90.00
_cell.angle_gamma   90.00
#
_symmetry.space_group_name_H-M   'P 1'
#
loop_
_entity.id
_entity.type
_entity.pdbx_description
1 polymer ?
#
loop_
_entity_poly.entity_id
_entity_poly.type
_entity_poly.pdbx_seq_one_letter_code
_entity_poly.pdbx_strand_id
1 'polypeptide(L)'
;MNTRKLLVPVLCIALFLALQMTAWGAAVPTATQTFSLNPGWNAVYLEVQPLSSSPAVVFKDLPVGSSVWAWQGKQGSVQFIQDPGEAPVNNPRWLAIFTSAAESSLNNLYAISANNAYLVHVKGSSQVNINIEGRPT
;
A
#
# COMPACT_ATOMS: atom_id res chain seq x y z
N MET A 1 31.24 55.96 11.37
CA MET A 1 30.58 54.88 10.59
C MET A 1 29.34 54.45 11.36
N ASN A 2 28.15 54.75 10.84
CA ASN A 2 26.90 54.80 11.63
C ASN A 2 26.30 53.41 11.84
N THR A 3 26.57 52.81 13.00
CA THR A 3 26.08 51.50 13.45
C THR A 3 24.56 51.32 13.30
N ARG A 4 23.78 52.41 13.40
CA ARG A 4 22.32 52.41 13.19
C ARG A 4 21.88 52.14 11.74
N LYS A 5 22.69 52.49 10.73
CA LYS A 5 22.34 52.31 9.30
C LYS A 5 22.56 50.87 8.82
N LEU A 6 23.41 50.10 9.50
CA LEU A 6 23.68 48.68 9.23
C LEU A 6 22.76 47.73 10.01
N LEU A 7 22.11 48.21 11.08
CA LEU A 7 21.31 47.38 11.98
C LEU A 7 19.96 46.97 11.36
N VAL A 8 19.32 47.86 10.59
CA VAL A 8 18.05 47.60 9.89
C VAL A 8 18.17 46.53 8.79
N PRO A 9 19.15 46.59 7.85
CA PRO A 9 19.27 45.55 6.82
C PRO A 9 19.66 44.19 7.41
N VAL A 10 20.48 44.16 8.47
CA VAL A 10 20.84 42.91 9.16
C VAL A 10 19.62 42.29 9.86
N LEU A 11 18.78 43.10 10.50
CA LEU A 11 17.54 42.62 11.12
C LEU A 11 16.53 42.10 10.08
N CYS A 12 16.41 42.78 8.93
CA CYS A 12 15.56 42.33 7.83
C CYS A 12 16.04 41.02 7.22
N ILE A 13 17.36 40.84 7.04
CA ILE A 13 17.94 39.59 6.53
C ILE A 13 17.74 38.45 7.55
N ALA A 14 17.97 38.70 8.84
CA ALA A 14 17.74 37.71 9.89
C ALA A 14 16.26 37.29 9.99
N LEU A 15 15.33 38.24 9.84
CA LEU A 15 13.90 37.97 9.80
C LEU A 15 13.51 37.17 8.55
N PHE A 16 14.11 37.47 7.39
CA PHE A 16 13.86 36.74 6.15
C PHE A 16 14.38 35.30 6.20
N LEU A 17 15.56 35.07 6.81
CA LEU A 17 16.09 33.72 7.03
C LEU A 17 15.26 32.92 8.05
N ALA A 18 14.76 33.58 9.11
CA ALA A 18 13.90 32.93 10.11
C ALA A 18 12.53 32.53 9.53
N LEU A 19 11.98 33.31 8.59
CA LEU A 19 10.73 32.97 7.91
C LEU A 19 10.86 31.82 6.90
N GLN A 20 12.06 31.50 6.42
CA GLN A 20 12.28 30.40 5.47
C GLN A 20 12.36 29.02 6.15
N MET A 21 12.58 28.96 7.48
CA MET A 21 12.67 27.69 8.20
C MET A 21 11.31 27.05 8.53
N THR A 22 10.19 27.75 8.34
CA THR A 22 8.85 27.25 8.72
C THR A 22 8.11 26.52 7.59
N ALA A 23 8.70 26.39 6.40
CA ALA A 23 8.02 25.86 5.21
C ALA A 23 8.42 24.43 4.80
N TRP A 24 9.23 23.71 5.58
CA TRP A 24 9.66 22.35 5.24
C TRP A 24 8.76 21.27 5.85
N GLY A 25 7.49 21.28 5.46
CA GLY A 25 6.51 20.28 5.85
C GLY A 25 5.45 20.13 4.78
N ALA A 26 5.82 19.63 3.59
CA ALA A 26 4.83 19.22 2.62
C ALA A 26 4.11 17.98 3.16
N ALA A 27 2.90 18.17 3.70
CA ALA A 27 2.03 17.05 4.03
C ALA A 27 1.73 16.28 2.74
N VAL A 28 2.13 15.01 2.69
CA VAL A 28 1.75 14.13 1.58
C VAL A 28 0.24 13.89 1.70
N PRO A 29 -0.57 14.21 0.67
CA PRO A 29 -2.00 13.96 0.74
C PRO A 29 -2.28 12.46 0.91
N THR A 30 -2.98 12.09 1.98
CA THR A 30 -3.50 10.74 2.19
C THR A 30 -5.01 10.72 2.01
N ALA A 31 -5.55 9.58 1.61
CA ALA A 31 -6.97 9.29 1.50
C ALA A 31 -7.26 7.90 2.06
N THR A 32 -8.47 7.73 2.60
CA THR A 32 -8.93 6.45 3.13
C THR A 32 -10.00 5.87 2.21
N GLN A 33 -9.77 4.64 1.74
CA GLN A 33 -10.76 3.86 1.01
C GLN A 33 -11.41 2.85 1.96
N THR A 34 -12.73 2.89 2.07
CA THR A 34 -13.50 2.00 2.96
C THR A 34 -14.27 0.97 2.14
N PHE A 35 -14.16 -0.29 2.55
CA PHE A 35 -14.90 -1.41 1.95
C PHE A 35 -15.74 -2.12 2.99
N SER A 36 -17.03 -2.30 2.68
CA SER A 36 -17.95 -3.09 3.50
C SER A 36 -18.09 -4.49 2.93
N LEU A 37 -17.34 -5.44 3.50
CA LEU A 37 -17.21 -6.81 2.99
C LEU A 37 -18.20 -7.74 3.66
N ASN A 38 -19.00 -8.45 2.85
CA ASN A 38 -19.93 -9.46 3.32
C ASN A 38 -19.20 -10.79 3.61
N PRO A 39 -19.75 -11.67 4.46
CA PRO A 39 -19.26 -13.05 4.54
C PRO A 39 -19.21 -13.73 3.16
N GLY A 40 -18.12 -14.44 2.88
CA GLY A 40 -17.87 -15.04 1.57
C GLY A 40 -16.97 -14.18 0.66
N TRP A 41 -17.15 -14.32 -0.65
CA TRP A 41 -16.28 -13.71 -1.66
C TRP A 41 -16.67 -12.27 -2.00
N ASN A 42 -15.71 -11.35 -1.93
CA ASN A 42 -15.87 -9.94 -2.27
C ASN A 42 -14.76 -9.53 -3.26
N ALA A 43 -15.13 -8.82 -4.32
CA ALA A 43 -14.18 -8.18 -5.22
C ALA A 43 -13.84 -6.79 -4.71
N VAL A 44 -12.55 -6.49 -4.55
CA VAL A 44 -12.03 -5.22 -4.05
C VAL A 44 -11.05 -4.67 -5.06
N TYR A 45 -11.26 -3.44 -5.52
CA TYR A 45 -10.30 -2.72 -6.35
C TYR A 45 -9.70 -1.57 -5.55
N LEU A 46 -8.37 -1.57 -5.40
CA LEU A 46 -7.68 -0.63 -4.55
C LEU A 46 -7.19 0.58 -5.36
N GLU A 47 -7.68 1.78 -5.03
CA GLU A 47 -7.33 3.03 -5.74
C GLU A 47 -6.22 3.82 -5.01
N VAL A 48 -6.05 3.55 -3.71
CA VAL A 48 -5.05 4.20 -2.87
C VAL A 48 -3.85 3.29 -2.69
N GLN A 49 -2.64 3.83 -2.81
CA GLN A 49 -1.41 3.10 -2.51
C GLN A 49 -1.25 3.07 -0.98
N PRO A 50 -1.38 1.90 -0.32
CA PRO A 50 -1.37 1.85 1.14
C PRO A 50 -0.07 2.40 1.73
N LEU A 51 -0.17 3.03 2.89
CA LEU A 51 1.00 3.50 3.65
C LEU A 51 1.97 2.35 4.01
N SER A 52 1.44 1.15 4.20
CA SER A 52 2.19 -0.09 4.33
C SER A 52 1.75 -1.07 3.26
N SER A 53 2.67 -1.57 2.45
CA SER A 53 2.38 -2.62 1.47
C SER A 53 2.21 -4.00 2.10
N SER A 54 2.42 -4.16 3.42
CA SER A 54 2.30 -5.47 4.08
C SER A 54 0.83 -5.92 4.11
N PRO A 55 0.48 -7.09 3.52
CA PRO A 55 -0.89 -7.61 3.56
C PRO A 55 -1.43 -7.80 4.97
N ALA A 56 -0.57 -8.17 5.92
CA ALA A 56 -0.94 -8.34 7.32
C ALA A 56 -1.33 -7.02 8.00
N VAL A 57 -0.82 -5.88 7.52
CA VAL A 57 -1.19 -4.54 8.03
C VAL A 57 -2.47 -4.05 7.36
N VAL A 58 -2.56 -4.19 6.03
CA VAL A 58 -3.71 -3.71 5.24
C VAL A 58 -5.00 -4.45 5.60
N PHE A 59 -4.92 -5.77 5.79
CA PHE A 59 -6.08 -6.63 6.04
C PHE A 59 -6.17 -7.12 7.50
N LYS A 60 -5.58 -6.38 8.45
CA LYS A 60 -5.54 -6.75 9.87
C LYS A 60 -6.92 -6.96 10.51
N ASP A 61 -7.93 -6.28 9.98
CA ASP A 61 -9.31 -6.29 10.52
C ASP A 61 -10.14 -7.46 9.95
N LEU A 62 -9.57 -8.28 9.07
CA LEU A 62 -10.24 -9.48 8.58
C LEU A 62 -10.35 -10.55 9.69
N PRO A 63 -11.48 -11.25 9.80
CA PRO A 63 -11.64 -12.38 10.71
C PRO A 63 -10.62 -13.48 10.43
N VAL A 64 -10.15 -14.16 11.49
CA VAL A 64 -9.24 -15.31 11.37
C VAL A 64 -9.84 -16.39 10.47
N GLY A 65 -9.03 -16.91 9.55
CA GLY A 65 -9.43 -17.87 8.53
C GLY A 65 -9.93 -17.24 7.22
N SER A 66 -9.99 -15.91 7.15
CA SER A 66 -10.19 -15.17 5.89
C SER A 66 -8.93 -15.23 5.02
N SER A 67 -9.12 -15.07 3.70
CA SER A 67 -8.01 -15.05 2.74
C SER A 67 -8.17 -13.94 1.71
N VAL A 68 -7.04 -13.44 1.20
CA VAL A 68 -6.99 -12.43 0.16
C VAL A 68 -6.16 -12.94 -1.00
N TRP A 69 -6.68 -12.79 -2.22
CA TRP A 69 -6.14 -13.34 -3.43
C TRP A 69 -5.87 -12.25 -4.44
N ALA A 70 -4.75 -12.35 -5.16
CA ALA A 70 -4.40 -11.47 -6.25
C ALA A 70 -3.96 -12.32 -7.45
N TRP A 71 -4.43 -11.95 -8.64
CA TRP A 71 -3.95 -12.58 -9.86
C TRP A 71 -2.61 -11.96 -10.27
N GLN A 72 -1.55 -12.78 -10.30
CA GLN A 72 -0.29 -12.40 -10.90
C GLN A 72 -0.28 -12.87 -12.35
N GLY A 73 -0.51 -11.93 -13.27
CA GLY A 73 -0.40 -12.19 -14.71
C GLY A 73 1.05 -12.40 -15.16
N LYS A 74 1.21 -12.70 -16.45
CA LYS A 74 2.51 -12.88 -17.10
C LYS A 74 3.32 -11.56 -17.13
N GLN A 75 4.29 -11.42 -16.24
CA GLN A 75 5.37 -10.42 -16.16
C GLN A 75 6.52 -10.62 -17.17
N GLY A 76 6.31 -10.27 -18.44
CA GLY A 76 7.38 -10.25 -19.45
C GLY A 76 7.15 -11.12 -20.70
N SER A 77 8.02 -10.92 -21.69
CA SER A 77 7.87 -11.47 -23.05
C SER A 77 8.53 -12.83 -23.27
N VAL A 78 9.13 -13.46 -22.25
CA VAL A 78 9.73 -14.79 -22.41
C VAL A 78 8.64 -15.80 -22.78
N GLN A 79 8.76 -16.38 -23.97
CA GLN A 79 7.80 -17.36 -24.51
C GLN A 79 8.40 -18.77 -24.58
N PHE A 80 9.71 -18.90 -24.42
CA PHE A 80 10.43 -20.16 -24.58
C PHE A 80 11.41 -20.36 -23.43
N ILE A 81 11.39 -21.56 -22.89
CA ILE A 81 12.43 -22.11 -22.02
C ILE A 81 13.40 -22.92 -22.89
N GLN A 82 14.70 -22.81 -22.63
CA GLN A 82 15.72 -23.55 -23.38
C GLN A 82 15.92 -24.95 -22.79
N ASP A 83 15.75 -25.09 -21.48
CA ASP A 83 15.83 -26.36 -20.77
C ASP A 83 14.42 -26.78 -20.32
N PRO A 84 13.86 -27.91 -20.79
CA PRO A 84 12.57 -28.42 -20.33
C PRO A 84 12.52 -28.71 -18.82
N GLY A 85 13.67 -28.87 -18.16
CA GLY A 85 13.79 -29.04 -16.71
C GLY A 85 13.77 -27.73 -15.92
N GLU A 86 13.86 -26.57 -16.58
CA GLU A 86 13.82 -25.28 -15.89
C GLU A 86 12.39 -24.88 -15.54
N ALA A 87 12.22 -24.29 -14.35
CA ALA A 87 10.93 -23.75 -13.96
C ALA A 87 10.53 -22.65 -14.96
N PRO A 88 9.30 -22.66 -15.51
CA PRO A 88 8.90 -21.66 -16.48
C PRO A 88 9.04 -20.27 -15.87
N VAL A 89 9.85 -19.44 -16.53
CA VAL A 89 9.95 -18.03 -16.17
C VAL A 89 8.56 -17.45 -16.37
N ASN A 90 8.03 -16.85 -15.30
CA ASN A 90 6.86 -16.01 -15.37
C ASN A 90 5.52 -16.74 -15.66
N ASN A 91 5.25 -17.80 -14.90
CA ASN A 91 3.96 -18.47 -14.91
C ASN A 91 2.87 -17.63 -14.24
N PRO A 92 1.76 -17.33 -14.94
CA PRO A 92 0.63 -16.65 -14.34
C PRO A 92 0.01 -17.53 -13.25
N ARG A 93 -0.23 -16.95 -12.08
CA ARG A 93 -0.71 -17.69 -10.92
C ARG A 93 -1.52 -16.83 -9.96
N TRP A 94 -2.30 -17.50 -9.13
CA TRP A 94 -2.92 -16.86 -7.98
C TRP A 94 -1.92 -16.73 -6.83
N LEU A 95 -1.84 -15.53 -6.28
CA LEU A 95 -1.16 -15.25 -5.02
C LEU A 95 -2.21 -15.14 -3.92
N ALA A 96 -1.90 -15.60 -2.72
CA ALA A 96 -2.79 -15.60 -1.58
C ALA A 96 -2.07 -15.23 -0.29
N ILE A 97 -2.82 -14.64 0.63
CA ILE A 97 -2.49 -14.50 2.05
C ILE A 97 -3.65 -15.03 2.87
N PHE A 98 -3.34 -15.83 3.89
CA PHE A 98 -4.27 -16.36 4.87
C PHE A 98 -4.03 -15.67 6.22
N THR A 99 -5.13 -15.31 6.87
CA THR A 99 -5.10 -14.69 8.22
C THR A 99 -4.93 -15.73 9.33
N SER A 100 -5.10 -17.02 9.02
CA SER A 100 -4.89 -18.13 9.94
C SER A 100 -3.41 -18.53 10.01
N ALA A 101 -2.90 -18.71 11.23
CA ALA A 101 -1.53 -19.20 11.43
C ALA A 101 -1.32 -20.61 10.85
N ALA A 102 -2.36 -21.45 10.86
CA ALA A 102 -2.30 -22.83 10.35
C ALA A 102 -2.04 -22.89 8.84
N GLU A 103 -2.47 -21.88 8.10
CA GLU A 103 -2.35 -21.79 6.63
C GLU A 103 -1.24 -20.81 6.20
N SER A 104 -0.51 -20.23 7.16
CA SER A 104 0.48 -19.20 6.89
C SER A 104 1.65 -19.67 6.01
N SER A 105 1.93 -20.97 5.98
CA SER A 105 2.95 -21.58 5.09
C SER A 105 2.56 -21.52 3.61
N LEU A 106 1.28 -21.32 3.30
CA LEU A 106 0.77 -21.19 1.92
C LEU A 106 0.83 -19.75 1.40
N ASN A 107 1.21 -18.79 2.26
CA ASN A 107 1.26 -17.38 1.90
C ASN A 107 2.33 -17.10 0.85
N ASN A 108 1.90 -16.53 -0.27
CA ASN A 108 2.78 -16.13 -1.37
C ASN A 108 2.44 -14.75 -1.97
N LEU A 109 1.42 -14.06 -1.43
CA LEU A 109 1.17 -12.63 -1.65
C LEU A 109 1.89 -11.83 -0.57
N TYR A 110 2.94 -11.09 -0.94
CA TYR A 110 3.79 -10.38 0.03
C TYR A 110 3.64 -8.85 0.01
N ALA A 111 2.96 -8.30 -0.99
CA ALA A 111 2.76 -6.87 -1.12
C ALA A 111 1.38 -6.53 -1.67
N ILE A 112 0.77 -5.49 -1.10
CA ILE A 112 -0.46 -4.85 -1.56
C ILE A 112 -0.10 -3.51 -2.21
N SER A 113 -0.69 -3.23 -3.36
CA SER A 113 -0.44 -2.04 -4.15
C SER A 113 -1.71 -1.52 -4.78
N ALA A 114 -1.73 -0.21 -5.04
CA ALA A 114 -2.82 0.42 -5.77
C ALA A 114 -2.98 -0.14 -7.18
N ASN A 115 -4.12 0.18 -7.79
CA ASN A 115 -4.49 -0.20 -9.14
C ASN A 115 -4.52 -1.71 -9.38
N ASN A 116 -4.77 -2.47 -8.31
CA ASN A 116 -4.88 -3.91 -8.37
C ASN A 116 -6.23 -4.37 -7.81
N ALA A 117 -6.77 -5.38 -8.48
CA ALA A 117 -7.95 -6.10 -8.02
C ALA A 117 -7.52 -7.24 -7.08
N TYR A 118 -8.23 -7.32 -5.95
CA TYR A 118 -8.10 -8.35 -4.94
C TYR A 118 -9.44 -9.08 -4.79
N LEU A 119 -9.36 -10.38 -4.58
CA LEU A 119 -10.50 -11.20 -4.23
C LEU A 119 -10.38 -11.59 -2.75
N VAL A 120 -11.31 -11.11 -1.93
CA VAL A 120 -11.28 -11.27 -0.47
C VAL A 120 -12.35 -12.25 -0.05
N HIS A 121 -11.95 -13.36 0.57
CA HIS A 121 -12.87 -14.30 1.20
C HIS A 121 -12.95 -14.02 2.70
N VAL A 122 -14.08 -13.50 3.15
CA VAL A 122 -14.34 -13.19 4.57
C VAL A 122 -14.98 -14.39 5.26
N LYS A 123 -14.33 -14.89 6.33
CA LYS A 123 -14.93 -15.90 7.22
C LYS A 123 -15.84 -15.25 8.26
N GLY A 124 -16.78 -16.03 8.78
CA GLY A 124 -17.75 -15.59 9.79
C GLY A 124 -19.15 -15.40 9.21
N SER A 125 -19.99 -14.69 9.93
CA SER A 125 -21.41 -14.48 9.60
C SER A 125 -21.84 -13.01 9.57
N SER A 126 -20.92 -12.09 9.87
CA SER A 126 -21.19 -10.64 9.94
C SER A 126 -20.35 -9.89 8.93
N GLN A 127 -20.88 -8.76 8.44
CA GLN A 127 -20.17 -7.84 7.57
C GLN A 127 -18.99 -7.19 8.32
N VAL A 128 -17.88 -6.95 7.61
CA VAL A 128 -16.67 -6.32 8.15
C VAL A 128 -16.31 -5.10 7.30
N ASN A 129 -15.99 -3.98 7.96
CA ASN A 129 -15.49 -2.78 7.29
C ASN A 129 -13.97 -2.75 7.35
N ILE A 130 -13.32 -2.62 6.20
CA ILE A 130 -11.87 -2.43 6.09
C ILE A 130 -11.61 -0.99 5.65
N ASN A 131 -10.71 -0.31 6.35
CA ASN A 131 -10.27 1.04 6.02
C ASN A 131 -8.81 0.97 5.60
N ILE A 132 -8.54 1.36 4.36
CA ILE A 132 -7.18 1.36 3.79
C ILE A 132 -6.78 2.80 3.57
N GLU A 133 -5.84 3.29 4.38
CA GLU A 133 -5.25 4.61 4.21
C GLU A 133 -4.04 4.54 3.29
N GLY A 134 -3.97 5.46 2.33
CA GLY A 134 -2.91 5.49 1.35
C GLY A 134 -2.83 6.78 0.57
N ARG A 135 -1.85 6.84 -0.33
CA ARG A 135 -1.71 7.93 -1.29
C ARG A 135 -2.64 7.67 -2.49
N PRO A 136 -3.49 8.62 -2.92
CA PRO A 136 -4.25 8.48 -4.15
C PRO A 136 -3.33 8.26 -5.37
N THR A 137 -3.74 7.42 -6.31
CA THR A 137 -3.02 7.17 -7.58
C THR A 137 -3.73 7.72 -8.79
#